data_AF-A0A2S0PD22-F1
#
_entry.id   AF-A0A2S0PD22-F1
#
_cell.length_a   1.000
_cell.length_b   1.000
_cell.length_c   1.000
_cell.angle_alpha   90.00
_cell.angle_beta   90.00
_cell.angle_gamma   90.00
#
_symmetry.space_group_name_H-M   'P 1'
#
loop_
_entity.id
_entity.type
_entity.pdbx_description
1 polymer ?
#
loop_
_entity_poly.entity_id
_entity_poly.type
_entity_poly.pdbx_seq_one_letter_code
_entity_poly.pdbx_strand_id
1 'polypeptide(L)'
;MPDTFSDPVPSPCVQRCQLDVDGRYCLGCRRTRDEIAAWSTSTPAQQRAVWARLIAEPLPADSFCPRCGAGFSCGSGGQTGGCWCADLPQVLPPDAGSSCLCPSCLREHLADAHRQRGLPPPADG
;
A
#
# COMPACT_ATOMS: atom_id res chain seq x y z
N MET A 1 16.40 33.55 -14.10
CA MET A 1 16.26 33.14 -12.68
C MET A 1 14.92 32.44 -12.59
N PRO A 2 14.82 31.15 -12.19
CA PRO A 2 13.51 30.54 -11.98
C PRO A 2 12.93 31.00 -10.63
N ASP A 3 11.71 31.53 -10.67
CA ASP A 3 10.94 32.03 -9.53
C ASP A 3 10.40 30.88 -8.65
N THR A 4 11.12 30.58 -7.56
CA THR A 4 10.85 29.47 -6.61
C THR A 4 9.61 29.67 -5.70
N PHE A 5 8.59 30.42 -6.13
CA PHE A 5 7.38 30.70 -5.32
C PHE A 5 6.07 30.23 -5.97
N SER A 6 6.14 29.61 -7.14
CA SER A 6 4.99 29.03 -7.86
C SER A 6 5.26 27.59 -8.25
N ASP A 7 5.74 26.77 -7.31
CA ASP A 7 5.84 25.33 -7.58
C ASP A 7 4.41 24.77 -7.76
N PRO A 8 4.09 24.23 -8.95
CA PRO A 8 2.77 23.72 -9.24
C PRO A 8 2.48 22.53 -8.33
N VAL A 9 1.28 22.47 -7.74
CA VAL A 9 0.92 21.35 -6.86
C VAL A 9 1.06 20.04 -7.65
N PRO A 10 1.86 19.07 -7.17
CA PRO A 10 2.12 17.85 -7.92
C PRO A 10 0.83 17.05 -8.08
N SER A 11 0.69 16.41 -9.24
CA SER A 11 -0.48 15.57 -9.53
C SER A 11 -0.41 14.26 -8.73
N PRO A 12 -1.50 13.83 -8.08
CA PRO A 12 -1.59 12.51 -7.43
C PRO A 12 -1.72 11.34 -8.43
N CYS A 13 -1.40 11.55 -9.71
CA CYS A 13 -1.55 10.53 -10.74
C CYS A 13 -0.43 9.49 -10.67
N VAL A 14 -0.81 8.21 -10.51
CA VAL A 14 0.11 7.05 -10.51
C VAL A 14 0.20 6.36 -11.88
N GLN A 15 -0.23 7.03 -12.95
CA GLN A 15 -0.21 6.52 -14.33
C GLN A 15 -1.03 5.23 -14.56
N ARG A 16 -1.94 4.89 -13.65
CA ARG A 16 -2.91 3.80 -13.81
C ARG A 16 -4.31 4.38 -14.00
N CYS A 17 -4.78 4.40 -15.24
CA CYS A 17 -6.10 4.92 -15.58
C CYS A 17 -7.13 3.78 -15.63
N GLN A 18 -7.78 3.52 -14.50
CA GLN A 18 -8.86 2.54 -14.40
C GLN A 18 -9.91 3.07 -13.46
N LEU A 19 -11.18 3.11 -13.88
CA LEU A 19 -12.27 3.56 -13.04
C LEU A 19 -12.84 2.39 -12.23
N ASP A 20 -13.41 2.72 -11.07
CA ASP A 20 -14.22 1.80 -10.29
C ASP A 20 -15.47 1.34 -11.07
N VAL A 21 -16.16 0.30 -10.58
CA VAL A 21 -17.36 -0.27 -11.20
C VAL A 21 -18.45 0.78 -11.46
N ASP A 22 -18.59 1.77 -10.57
CA ASP A 22 -19.54 2.87 -10.71
C ASP A 22 -19.05 3.99 -11.64
N GLY A 23 -17.80 3.93 -12.12
CA GLY A 23 -17.21 4.95 -12.98
C GLY A 23 -16.89 6.28 -12.28
N ARG A 24 -17.06 6.34 -10.95
CA ARG A 24 -16.97 7.59 -10.17
C ARG A 24 -15.54 7.98 -9.83
N TYR A 25 -14.70 7.01 -9.48
CA TYR A 25 -13.33 7.25 -9.02
C TYR A 25 -12.33 6.43 -9.81
N CYS A 26 -11.12 6.96 -9.98
CA CYS A 26 -9.99 6.22 -10.51
C CYS A 26 -9.40 5.30 -9.43
N LEU A 27 -9.27 3.99 -9.70
CA LEU A 27 -8.68 3.00 -8.81
C LEU A 27 -7.19 3.25 -8.50
N GLY A 28 -6.50 4.03 -9.35
CA GLY A 28 -5.11 4.40 -9.13
C GLY A 28 -4.96 5.64 -8.25
N CYS A 29 -5.44 6.79 -8.73
CA CYS A 29 -5.23 8.08 -8.06
C CYS A 29 -6.39 8.52 -7.15
N ARG A 30 -7.48 7.74 -7.08
CA ARG A 30 -8.69 7.97 -6.26
C ARG A 30 -9.38 9.31 -6.46
N ARG A 31 -9.13 9.93 -7.61
CA ARG A 31 -9.83 11.15 -8.05
C ARG A 31 -11.03 10.81 -8.89
N THR A 32 -12.00 11.71 -8.86
CA THR A 32 -13.16 11.66 -9.75
C THR A 32 -12.76 12.02 -11.18
N ARG A 33 -13.58 11.62 -12.15
CA ARG A 33 -13.37 11.97 -13.57
C ARG A 33 -13.31 13.48 -13.79
N ASP A 34 -14.17 14.23 -13.12
CA ASP A 34 -14.24 15.69 -13.23
C ASP A 34 -12.95 16.33 -12.72
N GLU A 35 -12.50 15.90 -11.53
CA GLU A 35 -11.22 16.35 -10.98
C GLU A 35 -10.07 16.03 -11.93
N ILE A 36 -10.01 14.82 -12.51
CA ILE A 36 -8.95 14.43 -13.45
C ILE A 36 -8.95 15.34 -14.69
N ALA A 37 -10.12 15.60 -15.27
CA ALA A 37 -10.26 16.45 -16.46
C ALA A 37 -9.91 17.92 -16.18
N ALA A 38 -10.28 18.43 -15.00
CA ALA A 38 -10.08 19.82 -14.62
C ALA A 38 -8.71 20.12 -13.98
N TRP A 39 -7.82 19.13 -13.81
CA TRP A 39 -6.60 19.32 -13.01
C TRP A 39 -5.71 20.47 -13.49
N SER A 40 -5.44 20.53 -14.80
CA SER A 40 -4.55 21.53 -15.41
C SER A 40 -5.10 22.95 -15.33
N THR A 41 -6.41 23.09 -15.14
CA THR A 41 -7.12 24.38 -15.05
C THR A 41 -7.58 24.70 -13.63
N SER A 42 -7.39 23.77 -12.68
CA SER A 42 -7.74 23.95 -11.28
C SER A 42 -6.79 24.93 -10.57
N THR A 43 -7.35 25.72 -9.65
CA THR A 43 -6.54 26.62 -8.82
C THR A 43 -5.70 25.83 -7.81
N PRO A 44 -4.57 26.35 -7.33
CA PRO A 44 -3.77 25.68 -6.31
C PRO A 44 -4.55 25.34 -5.04
N ALA A 45 -5.55 26.16 -4.68
CA ALA A 45 -6.45 25.88 -3.57
C ALA A 45 -7.32 24.63 -3.81
N GLN A 46 -7.88 24.48 -5.02
CA GLN A 46 -8.64 23.28 -5.41
C GLN A 46 -7.74 22.04 -5.45
N GLN A 47 -6.53 22.17 -6.00
CA GLN A 47 -5.56 21.08 -6.06
C GLN A 47 -5.17 20.58 -4.65
N ARG A 48 -4.97 21.50 -3.69
CA ARG A 48 -4.72 21.16 -2.28
C ARG A 48 -5.94 20.55 -1.60
N ALA A 49 -7.14 20.99 -1.91
CA ALA A 49 -8.37 20.39 -1.37
C ALA A 49 -8.53 18.93 -1.83
N VAL A 50 -8.21 18.63 -3.10
CA VAL A 50 -8.16 17.24 -3.61
C VAL A 50 -7.15 16.42 -2.80
N TRP A 51 -5.93 16.92 -2.60
CA TRP A 51 -4.92 16.23 -1.78
C TRP A 51 -5.38 16.00 -0.33
N ALA A 52 -5.98 17.01 0.31
CA ALA A 52 -6.49 16.89 1.67
C ALA A 52 -7.53 15.76 1.79
N ARG A 53 -8.43 15.63 0.80
CA ARG A 53 -9.37 14.50 0.74
C ARG A 53 -8.63 13.17 0.60
N LEU A 54 -7.72 13.06 -0.37
CA LEU A 54 -6.98 11.82 -0.64
C LEU A 54 -6.16 11.32 0.54
N ILE A 55 -5.67 12.22 1.40
CA ILE A 55 -4.93 11.89 2.63
C ILE A 55 -5.88 11.47 3.76
N ALA A 56 -7.05 12.10 3.86
CA ALA A 56 -8.05 11.77 4.87
C ALA A 56 -8.76 10.43 4.60
N GLU A 57 -8.87 10.02 3.33
CA GLU A 57 -9.46 8.75 2.95
C GLU A 57 -8.45 7.61 3.18
N PRO A 58 -8.80 6.57 3.96
CA PRO A 58 -7.90 5.44 4.18
C PRO A 58 -7.51 4.82 2.84
N LEU A 59 -6.22 4.55 2.64
CA LEU A 59 -5.73 3.90 1.43
C LEU A 59 -6.40 2.52 1.32
N PRO A 60 -6.89 2.14 0.12
CA PRO A 60 -7.31 0.76 -0.09
C PRO A 60 -6.11 -0.14 0.17
N ALA A 61 -6.34 -1.28 0.80
CA ALA A 61 -5.31 -2.28 0.95
C ALA A 61 -4.79 -2.71 -0.43
N ASP A 62 -3.48 -2.62 -0.65
CA ASP A 62 -2.86 -3.03 -1.92
C ASP A 62 -2.94 -4.54 -2.15
N SER A 63 -3.15 -5.33 -1.08
CA SER A 63 -3.23 -6.79 -1.10
C SER A 63 -4.30 -7.33 -0.13
N PHE A 64 -4.85 -8.50 -0.43
CA PHE A 64 -5.78 -9.23 0.45
C PHE A 64 -5.18 -10.57 0.88
N CYS A 65 -5.38 -10.94 2.15
CA CYS A 65 -4.88 -12.19 2.70
C CYS A 65 -5.78 -13.36 2.28
N PRO A 66 -5.27 -14.39 1.58
CA PRO A 66 -6.11 -15.52 1.17
C PRO A 66 -6.52 -16.43 2.34
N ARG A 67 -5.87 -16.33 3.50
CA ARG A 67 -6.23 -17.12 4.69
C ARG A 67 -7.40 -16.53 5.48
N CYS A 68 -7.47 -15.21 5.60
CA CYS A 68 -8.46 -14.54 6.46
C CYS A 68 -9.25 -13.41 5.79
N GLY A 69 -8.92 -13.06 4.55
CA GLY A 69 -9.57 -11.98 3.80
C GLY A 69 -9.17 -10.55 4.19
N ALA A 70 -8.33 -10.38 5.22
CA ALA A 70 -7.91 -9.06 5.66
C ALA A 70 -7.11 -8.33 4.56
N GLY A 71 -7.50 -7.08 4.26
CA GLY A 71 -6.70 -6.18 3.43
C GLY A 71 -5.45 -5.72 4.18
N PHE A 72 -4.30 -5.72 3.52
CA PHE A 72 -3.04 -5.20 4.02
C PHE A 72 -2.23 -4.54 2.90
N SER A 73 -1.36 -3.59 3.24
CA SER A 73 -0.39 -3.02 2.31
C SER A 73 0.93 -3.78 2.40
N CYS A 74 1.51 -4.10 1.25
CA CYS A 74 2.87 -4.60 1.16
C CYS A 74 3.85 -3.42 1.35
N GLY A 75 4.92 -3.59 2.13
CA GLY A 75 5.97 -2.56 2.25
C GLY A 75 5.82 -1.51 3.33
N SER A 76 4.88 -1.67 4.26
CA SER A 76 4.72 -0.75 5.41
C SER A 76 4.50 -1.56 6.69
N GLY A 77 5.57 -1.85 7.45
CA GLY A 77 5.38 -2.40 8.80
C GLY A 77 6.53 -3.22 9.40
N GLY A 78 7.69 -3.27 8.76
CA GLY A 78 8.88 -3.88 9.34
C GLY A 78 9.39 -3.12 10.56
N GLN A 79 10.14 -3.78 11.44
CA GLN A 79 10.70 -3.16 12.66
C GLN A 79 11.65 -2.01 12.30
N THR A 80 12.23 -2.07 11.11
CA THR A 80 13.12 -1.06 10.51
C THR A 80 12.41 -0.09 9.55
N GLY A 81 11.07 -0.13 9.47
CA GLY A 81 10.29 0.66 8.50
C GLY A 81 10.24 0.04 7.10
N GLY A 82 10.62 -1.23 6.94
CA GLY A 82 10.58 -1.97 5.68
C GLY A 82 9.30 -2.82 5.47
N CYS A 83 9.37 -3.80 4.57
CA CYS A 83 8.35 -4.83 4.46
C CYS A 83 8.44 -5.75 5.69
N TRP A 84 7.36 -5.96 6.43
CA TRP A 84 7.36 -6.91 7.56
C TRP A 84 7.68 -8.36 7.15
N CYS A 85 7.62 -8.71 5.85
CA CYS A 85 8.11 -9.98 5.32
C CYS A 85 9.65 -10.09 5.29
N ALA A 86 10.38 -8.96 5.34
CA ALA A 86 11.83 -8.88 5.34
C ALA A 86 12.44 -8.95 6.76
N ASP A 87 11.68 -8.62 7.80
CA ASP A 87 12.10 -8.79 9.20
C ASP A 87 11.92 -10.24 9.71
N LEU A 88 11.39 -11.14 8.88
CA LEU A 88 11.18 -12.53 9.24
C LEU A 88 12.38 -13.40 8.82
N PRO A 89 12.80 -14.37 9.65
CA PRO A 89 13.94 -15.22 9.32
C PRO A 89 13.65 -15.98 8.02
N GLN A 90 14.56 -15.85 7.06
CA GLN A 90 14.53 -16.42 5.71
C GLN A 90 14.70 -17.94 5.68
N VAL A 91 13.79 -18.64 6.35
CA VAL A 91 13.74 -20.10 6.53
C VAL A 91 12.83 -20.78 5.49
N LEU A 92 12.17 -20.01 4.62
CA LEU A 92 11.33 -20.52 3.53
C LEU A 92 12.15 -20.70 2.24
N PRO A 93 12.05 -21.84 1.54
CA PRO A 93 12.68 -22.02 0.24
C PRO A 93 12.02 -21.08 -0.80
N PRO A 94 12.79 -20.51 -1.74
CA PRO A 94 12.27 -19.64 -2.79
C PRO A 94 11.68 -20.49 -3.92
N ASP A 95 10.51 -21.07 -3.71
CA ASP A 95 9.72 -21.67 -4.78
C ASP A 95 8.29 -21.11 -4.83
N ALA A 96 8.14 -20.15 -5.75
CA ALA A 96 7.03 -20.01 -6.69
C ALA A 96 5.63 -20.46 -6.22
N GLY A 97 4.96 -19.67 -5.38
CA GLY A 97 3.50 -19.76 -5.24
C GLY A 97 2.89 -19.34 -3.91
N SER A 98 3.68 -19.08 -2.87
CA SER A 98 3.14 -18.67 -1.57
C SER A 98 2.59 -17.25 -1.64
N SER A 99 1.27 -17.14 -1.75
CA SER A 99 0.50 -15.90 -1.68
C SER A 99 0.87 -15.07 -0.44
N CYS A 100 0.98 -13.75 -0.59
CA CYS A 100 1.21 -12.84 0.52
C CYS A 100 0.12 -13.03 1.61
N LEU A 101 0.51 -13.45 2.82
CA LEU A 101 -0.37 -13.47 3.99
C LEU A 101 -0.35 -12.10 4.68
N CYS A 102 -1.35 -11.79 5.51
CA CYS A 102 -1.28 -10.62 6.40
C CYS A 102 -0.31 -10.89 7.58
N PRO A 103 0.17 -9.85 8.30
CA PRO A 103 1.17 -10.01 9.36
C PRO A 103 0.76 -10.98 10.48
N SER A 104 -0.52 -11.06 10.83
CA SER A 104 -1.01 -12.03 11.83
C SER A 104 -0.94 -13.46 11.31
N CYS A 105 -1.46 -13.70 10.10
CA CYS A 105 -1.46 -15.04 9.49
C CYS A 105 -0.05 -15.55 9.15
N LEU A 106 0.89 -14.67 8.78
CA LEU A 106 2.26 -15.10 8.55
C LEU A 106 2.98 -15.44 9.87
N ARG A 107 2.77 -14.67 10.94
CA ARG A 107 3.31 -15.01 12.28
C ARG A 107 2.85 -16.38 12.75
N GLU A 108 1.58 -16.71 12.56
CA GLU A 108 1.04 -18.04 12.84
C GLU A 108 1.70 -19.11 11.96
N HIS A 109 1.79 -18.88 10.65
CA HIS A 109 2.41 -19.84 9.72
C HIS A 109 3.88 -20.12 10.04
N LEU A 110 4.63 -19.08 10.42
CA LEU A 110 6.01 -19.24 10.87
C LEU A 110 6.10 -20.01 12.18
N ALA A 111 5.24 -19.71 13.17
CA ALA A 111 5.22 -20.46 14.42
C ALA A 111 4.96 -21.97 14.19
N ASP A 112 4.04 -22.31 13.28
CA ASP A 112 3.81 -23.71 12.88
C ASP A 112 5.01 -24.32 12.15
N ALA A 113 5.65 -23.59 11.23
CA ALA A 113 6.86 -24.06 10.54
C ALA A 113 8.03 -24.32 11.51
N HIS A 114 8.21 -23.46 12.51
CA HIS A 114 9.20 -23.66 13.58
C HIS A 114 8.89 -24.91 14.42
N ARG A 115 7.62 -25.12 14.78
CA ARG A 115 7.18 -26.32 15.53
C ARG A 115 7.38 -27.60 14.72
N GLN A 116 7.05 -27.60 13.44
CA GLN A 116 7.22 -28.75 12.54
C GLN A 116 8.70 -29.11 12.34
N ARG A 117 9.59 -28.13 12.39
CA ARG A 117 11.06 -28.33 12.27
C ARG A 117 11.74 -28.60 13.62
N GLY A 118 11.01 -28.56 14.74
CA GLY A 118 11.56 -28.76 16.07
C GLY A 118 12.60 -27.72 16.50
N LEU A 119 12.59 -26.53 15.91
CA LEU A 119 13.57 -25.47 16.17
C LEU A 119 13.09 -24.58 17.34
N PRO A 120 13.95 -24.23 18.31
CA PRO A 120 13.56 -23.29 19.37
C PRO A 120 13.10 -21.94 18.79
N PRO A 121 12.16 -21.24 19.46
CA PRO A 121 11.64 -19.96 18.95
C PRO A 121 12.78 -18.94 18.81
N PRO A 122 12.73 -18.04 17.80
CA PRO A 122 13.71 -16.98 17.68
C PRO A 122 13.63 -16.08 18.93
N ALA A 123 14.77 -15.80 19.54
CA ALA A 123 14.85 -14.87 20.66
C ALA A 123 14.49 -13.46 20.15
N ASP A 124 13.44 -12.88 20.73
CA ASP A 124 13.07 -11.47 20.59
C ASP A 124 14.22 -10.62 21.15
N GLY A 125 14.85 -9.79 20.32
CA GLY A 125 15.99 -8.94 20.67
C GLY A 125 15.95 -7.63 19.93
#